data_AF-G3IL88-F1
#
_entry.id   AF-G3IL88-F1
#
_cell.length_a   1.000
_cell.length_b   1.000
_cell.length_c   1.000
_cell.angle_alpha   90.00
_cell.angle_beta   90.00
_cell.angle_gamma   90.00
#
_symmetry.space_group_name_H-M   'P 1'
#
loop_
_entity.id
_entity.type
_entity.pdbx_description
1 polymer ?
#
loop_
_entity_poly.entity_id
_entity_poly.type
_entity_poly.pdbx_seq_one_letter_code
_entity_poly.pdbx_strand_id
1 'polypeptide(L)' 'MGLTANELESCTFLDSPYTTTYSYLCSENEVTCSDENNACEAFICNCDQQAATCFSKAPYNKDNKSIHC' A
#
# COMPACT_ATOMS: atom_id res chain seq x y z
N MET A 1 7.48 14.81 0.67
CA MET A 1 8.30 13.94 -0.19
C MET A 1 8.36 12.60 0.52
N GLY A 2 7.62 11.60 0.04
CA GLY A 2 7.67 10.23 0.56
C GLY A 2 8.64 9.41 -0.28
N LEU A 3 9.28 8.41 0.32
CA LEU A 3 10.09 7.43 -0.38
C LEU A 3 9.18 6.42 -1.09
N THR A 4 9.61 5.92 -2.24
CA THR A 4 8.99 4.78 -2.91
C THR A 4 9.67 3.47 -2.48
N ALA A 5 8.99 2.32 -2.63
CA ALA A 5 9.57 1.02 -2.29
C ALA A 5 10.88 0.75 -3.08
N ASN A 6 10.95 1.21 -4.34
CA ASN A 6 12.15 1.09 -5.18
C ASN A 6 13.35 1.93 -4.69
N GLU A 7 13.13 2.89 -3.80
CA GLU A 7 14.16 3.77 -3.22
C GLU A 7 14.56 3.32 -1.80
N LEU A 8 13.90 2.30 -1.25
CA LEU A 8 14.13 1.82 0.11
C LEU A 8 15.24 0.76 0.12
N GLU A 9 16.29 0.96 0.91
CA GLU A 9 17.43 0.02 0.99
C GLU A 9 17.03 -1.41 1.40
N SER A 10 15.93 -1.57 2.12
CA SER A 10 15.41 -2.88 2.50
C SER A 10 14.69 -3.62 1.38
N CYS A 11 14.40 -2.95 0.27
CA CYS A 11 13.79 -3.52 -0.92
C CYS A 11 14.88 -3.83 -1.96
N THR A 12 14.79 -4.99 -2.61
CA THR A 12 15.70 -5.36 -3.70
C THR A 12 15.18 -4.88 -5.05
N PHE A 13 16.01 -4.96 -6.10
CA PHE A 13 15.58 -4.63 -7.46
C PHE A 13 14.37 -5.46 -7.95
N LEU A 14 14.15 -6.65 -7.40
CA LEU A 14 13.00 -7.50 -7.73
C LEU A 14 11.73 -7.10 -6.96
N ASP A 15 11.86 -6.29 -5.91
CA ASP A 15 10.76 -5.89 -5.04
C ASP A 15 10.06 -4.64 -5.57
N SER A 16 9.20 -4.84 -6.58
CA SER A 16 8.29 -3.81 -7.04
C SER A 16 7.04 -3.76 -6.15
N PRO A 17 6.58 -2.57 -5.73
CA PRO A 17 5.38 -2.41 -4.90
C PRO A 17 4.11 -2.99 -5.55
N TYR A 18 4.12 -3.19 -6.87
CA TYR A 18 3.01 -3.77 -7.61
C TYR A 18 3.03 -5.30 -7.66
N THR A 19 4.15 -5.95 -7.36
CA THR A 19 4.33 -7.41 -7.53
C THR A 19 4.81 -8.12 -6.27
N THR A 20 5.38 -7.40 -5.31
CA THR A 20 5.79 -7.94 -4.02
C THR A 20 4.56 -8.33 -3.21
N THR A 21 4.51 -9.59 -2.80
CA THR A 21 3.46 -10.11 -1.92
C THR A 21 3.82 -9.87 -0.47
N TYR A 22 2.83 -9.51 0.34
CA TYR A 22 2.97 -9.33 1.79
C TYR A 22 1.76 -9.92 2.51
N SER A 23 1.89 -10.15 3.82
CA SER A 23 0.84 -10.73 4.66
C SER A 23 0.06 -9.64 5.40
N TYR A 24 -1.27 -9.73 5.36
CA TYR A 24 -2.17 -8.82 6.07
C TYR A 24 -3.42 -9.57 6.57
N LEU A 25 -4.07 -8.99 7.57
CA LEU A 25 -5.35 -9.43 8.10
C LEU A 25 -6.39 -8.33 7.90
N CYS A 26 -7.61 -8.72 7.56
CA CYS A 26 -8.77 -7.84 7.51
C CYS A 26 -9.80 -8.34 8.52
N SER A 27 -10.12 -7.52 9.53
CA SER A 27 -11.12 -7.82 10.54
C SER A 27 -11.96 -6.59 10.79
N GLU A 28 -13.29 -6.72 10.79
CA GLU A 28 -14.21 -5.59 11.07
C GLU A 28 -13.98 -4.32 10.22
N ASN A 29 -13.50 -4.49 8.98
CA ASN A 29 -13.09 -3.42 8.05
C ASN A 29 -11.80 -2.68 8.43
N GLU A 30 -11.04 -3.21 9.38
CA GLU A 30 -9.70 -2.75 9.73
C GLU A 30 -8.65 -3.67 9.09
N VAL A 31 -7.67 -3.07 8.42
CA VAL A 31 -6.54 -3.79 7.82
C VAL A 31 -5.35 -3.68 8.76
N THR A 32 -4.76 -4.82 9.12
CA THR A 32 -3.54 -4.91 9.93
C THR A 32 -2.45 -5.62 9.13
N CYS A 33 -1.28 -5.00 9.01
CA CYS A 33 -0.11 -5.62 8.41
C CYS A 33 0.50 -6.65 9.38
N SER A 34 0.85 -7.83 8.88
CA SER A 34 1.47 -8.88 9.70
C SER A 34 2.87 -8.49 10.18
N ASP A 35 3.22 -8.87 11.41
CA ASP A 35 4.58 -8.76 11.96
C ASP A 35 5.57 -9.75 11.30
N GLU A 36 5.06 -10.73 10.55
CA GLU A 36 5.88 -11.69 9.79
C GLU A 36 6.51 -11.08 8.53
N ASN A 37 6.04 -9.89 8.11
CA ASN A 37 6.56 -9.20 6.93
C ASN A 37 8.00 -8.73 7.18
N ASN A 38 8.86 -8.91 6.17
CA ASN A 38 10.16 -8.26 6.17
C ASN A 38 10.00 -6.72 6.01
N ALA A 39 11.10 -5.98 6.15
CA ALA A 39 11.05 -4.51 6.14
C ALA A 39 10.47 -3.93 4.82
N CYS A 40 10.73 -4.55 3.67
CA CYS A 40 10.15 -4.10 2.40
C CYS A 40 8.65 -4.42 2.30
N GLU A 41 8.28 -5.65 2.63
CA GLU A 41 6.89 -6.11 2.64
C GLU A 41 6.03 -5.28 3.61
N ALA A 42 6.56 -4.98 4.80
CA ALA A 42 5.90 -4.14 5.79
C ALA A 42 5.76 -2.70 5.30
N PHE A 43 6.77 -2.16 4.61
CA PHE A 43 6.68 -0.82 4.02
C PHE A 43 5.57 -0.75 2.97
N ILE A 44 5.53 -1.71 2.03
CA ILE A 44 4.51 -1.77 0.98
C ILE A 44 3.12 -1.97 1.60
N CYS A 45 2.98 -2.90 2.55
CA CYS A 45 1.72 -3.15 3.25
C CYS A 45 1.20 -1.88 3.95
N ASN A 46 2.07 -1.13 4.62
CA ASN A 46 1.70 0.12 5.28
C ASN A 46 1.28 1.22 4.30
N CYS A 47 1.89 1.29 3.11
CA CYS A 47 1.44 2.19 2.06
C CYS A 47 0.01 1.84 1.61
N ASP A 48 -0.26 0.56 1.35
CA ASP A 48 -1.57 0.10 0.88
C ASP A 48 -2.64 0.21 1.98
N GLN A 49 -2.32 -0.10 3.24
CA GLN A 49 -3.21 0.09 4.39
C GLN A 49 -3.63 1.57 4.54
N GLN A 50 -2.67 2.49 4.46
CA GLN A 50 -2.95 3.93 4.53
C GLN A 50 -3.79 4.41 3.34
N ALA A 51 -3.48 3.95 2.13
CA ALA A 51 -4.25 4.29 0.94
C ALA A 51 -5.69 3.77 1.02
N ALA A 52 -5.89 2.51 1.43
CA ALA A 52 -7.21 1.93 1.62
C ALA A 52 -8.03 2.70 2.68
N THR A 53 -7.38 3.07 3.79
CA THR A 53 -7.99 3.90 4.85
C THR A 53 -8.34 5.31 4.34
N CYS A 54 -7.49 5.89 3.49
CA CYS A 54 -7.75 7.19 2.87
C CYS A 54 -8.95 7.10 1.91
N PHE A 55 -8.98 6.10 1.04
CA PHE A 55 -10.05 5.88 0.08
C PHE A 55 -11.40 5.55 0.73
N SER A 56 -11.42 4.85 1.86
CA SER A 56 -12.66 4.55 2.58
C SER A 56 -13.30 5.79 3.23
N LYS A 57 -12.48 6.81 3.56
CA LYS A 57 -12.93 8.07 4.17
C LYS A 57 -13.23 9.17 3.15
N ALA A 58 -12.64 9.09 1.96
CA ALA A 58 -12.81 10.10 0.92
C ALA A 58 -14.13 9.87 0.13
N PRO A 59 -14.83 10.96 -0.27
CA PRO A 59 -15.99 10.82 -1.15
C PRO A 59 -15.58 10.41 -2.57
N TYR A 60 -16.37 9.54 -3.19
CA TYR A 60 -16.15 9.12 -4.58
C TYR A 60 -16.84 10.08 -5.56
N ASN A 61 -16.05 10.80 -6.37
CA ASN A 61 -16.55 11.59 -7.49
C ASN A 61 -16.48 10.80 -8.80
N LYS A 62 -17.65 10.46 -9.37
CA LYS A 62 -17.77 9.71 -10.63
C LYS A 62 -17.19 10.45 -11.82
N ASP A 63 -17.24 11.78 -11.82
CA ASP A 63 -16.73 12.61 -12.93
C ASP A 63 -15.21 12.57 -13.00
N ASN A 64 -14.53 12.20 -11.90
CA ASN A 64 -13.08 12.02 -11.86
C ASN A 64 -12.61 10.67 -12.41
N LYS A 65 -13.54 9.76 -12.75
CA LYS A 65 -13.18 8.47 -13.32
C LYS A 65 -12.72 8.64 -14.76
N SER A 66 -11.55 8.09 -15.08
CA SER A 66 -10.97 8.11 -16.44
C SER A 66 -10.71 9.52 -17.00
N ILE A 67 -10.50 10.50 -16.12
CA ILE A 67 -9.90 11.77 -16.54
C ILE A 67 -8.49 11.46 -17.05
N HIS A 68 -8.21 11.85 -18.29
CA HIS A 68 -6.85 11.91 -18.80
C HIS A 68 -6.21 13.20 -18.29
N CYS A 69 -5.20 13.05 -17.45
CA CYS A 69 -4.32 14.13 -16.99
C CYS A 69 -3.17 14.35 -17.96
#